data_AF-A0A7K2P5F7-F1
#
_entry.id   AF-A0A7K2P5F7-F1
#
_cell.length_a   1.000
_cell.length_b   1.000
_cell.length_c   1.000
_cell.angle_alpha   90.00
_cell.angle_beta   90.00
_cell.angle_gamma   90.00
#
_symmetry.space_group_name_H-M   'P 1'
#
loop_
_entity.id
_entity.type
_entity.pdbx_description
1 polymer ?
#
loop_
_entity_poly.entity_id
_entity_poly.type
_entity_poly.pdbx_seq_one_letter_code
_entity_poly.pdbx_strand_id
1 'polypeptide(L)'
;MPEKTPGRTPTGPTVAEVTAELAALEDPRIRAVNAKHGDDHGVNLTRLRAIAKRLKTQPDLARRLWATDDTAARLLSLLICRPKSLHRDELDTMLREARTPKVHDWLVAYVVKKNPHAEELRVAWTADPDPVVASAGWALTTERVTRNPAGLDLPALLDTVESEMSDAPDRLQWAMNHCLARIGIDHPEHRPRALAVGERLGVLKDYPTPPGCTSPYAPAWITEIVRRQQEDATAKSSPKPSPADA
;
A
#
# COMPACT_ATOMS: atom_id res chain seq x y z
N MET A 1 21.69 51.01 -12.05
CA MET A 1 21.46 49.88 -11.14
C MET A 1 19.95 49.74 -10.97
N PRO A 2 19.25 48.83 -11.66
CA PRO A 2 17.84 48.65 -11.37
C PRO A 2 17.70 47.84 -10.08
N GLU A 3 16.96 48.40 -9.12
CA GLU A 3 16.56 47.75 -7.88
C GLU A 3 15.87 46.42 -8.17
N LYS A 4 16.34 45.38 -7.48
CA LYS A 4 15.73 44.05 -7.45
C LYS A 4 14.39 44.16 -6.71
N THR A 5 13.29 44.06 -7.45
CA THR A 5 11.95 43.89 -6.88
C THR A 5 11.94 42.67 -5.95
N PRO A 6 11.48 42.79 -4.68
CA PRO A 6 11.40 41.64 -3.80
C PRO A 6 10.36 40.65 -4.36
N GLY A 7 10.80 39.41 -4.57
CA GLY A 7 9.97 38.33 -5.09
C GLY A 7 8.74 38.13 -4.22
N ARG A 8 7.57 38.10 -4.87
CA ARG A 8 6.27 37.79 -4.27
C ARG A 8 6.36 36.52 -3.42
N THR A 9 6.17 36.64 -2.11
CA THR A 9 6.00 35.50 -1.20
C THR A 9 4.82 34.65 -1.71
N PRO A 10 4.96 33.31 -1.83
CA PRO A 10 3.87 32.48 -2.29
C PRO A 10 2.65 32.66 -1.38
N THR A 11 1.49 33.01 -1.93
CA THR A 11 0.23 33.27 -1.20
C THR A 11 -0.45 31.97 -0.71
N GLY A 12 0.34 30.95 -0.38
CA GLY A 12 -0.12 29.63 0.05
C GLY A 12 0.49 29.23 1.39
N PRO A 13 -0.08 28.21 2.06
CA PRO A 13 0.38 27.76 3.37
C PRO A 13 1.86 27.38 3.31
N THR A 14 2.61 27.84 4.30
CA THR A 14 4.05 27.57 4.45
C THR A 14 4.28 26.23 5.13
N VAL A 15 5.47 25.66 4.96
CA VAL A 15 5.89 24.43 5.65
C VAL A 15 5.83 24.63 7.17
N ALA A 16 6.26 25.80 7.66
CA ALA A 16 6.27 26.12 9.08
C ALA A 16 4.86 26.11 9.69
N GLU A 17 3.89 26.77 9.05
CA GLU A 17 2.50 26.79 9.51
C GLU A 17 1.88 25.39 9.54
N VAL A 18 2.10 24.61 8.48
CA VAL A 18 1.56 23.24 8.39
C VAL A 18 2.22 22.30 9.40
N THR A 19 3.54 22.41 9.59
CA THR A 19 4.26 21.58 10.57
C THR A 19 3.81 21.91 12.00
N ALA A 20 3.55 23.19 12.31
CA ALA A 20 2.99 23.58 13.60
C ALA A 20 1.58 22.99 13.82
N GLU A 21 0.73 22.99 12.79
CA GLU A 21 -0.58 22.35 12.85
C GLU A 21 -0.50 20.83 13.03
N LEU A 22 0.45 20.17 12.36
CA LEU A 22 0.72 18.74 12.53
C LEU A 22 1.21 18.41 13.94
N ALA A 23 2.09 19.23 14.51
CA ALA A 23 2.56 19.07 15.89
C ALA A 23 1.40 19.16 16.91
N ALA A 24 0.38 19.97 16.64
CA ALA A 24 -0.82 20.05 17.47
C ALA A 24 -1.72 18.79 17.38
N LEU A 25 -1.48 17.88 16.44
CA LEU A 25 -2.17 16.58 16.34
C LEU A 25 -1.48 15.46 17.13
N GLU A 26 -0.32 15.74 17.72
CA GLU A 26 0.49 14.76 18.44
C GLU A 26 -0.24 14.23 19.69
N ASP A 27 -0.31 12.90 19.81
CA ASP A 27 -0.78 12.20 20.99
C ASP A 27 0.26 11.15 21.42
N PRO A 28 0.89 11.30 22.61
CA PRO A 28 1.88 10.35 23.12
C PRO A 28 1.36 8.92 23.25
N ARG A 29 0.06 8.72 23.49
CA ARG A 29 -0.53 7.37 23.56
C ARG A 29 -0.58 6.74 22.18
N ILE A 30 -0.95 7.51 21.16
CA ILE A 30 -0.93 7.06 19.76
C ILE A 30 0.51 6.71 19.35
N ARG A 31 1.48 7.57 19.68
CA ARG A 31 2.90 7.31 19.41
C ARG A 31 3.38 6.01 20.06
N ALA A 32 3.07 5.79 21.34
CA ALA A 32 3.49 4.59 22.06
C ALA A 32 2.92 3.30 21.46
N VAL A 33 1.69 3.34 20.94
CA VAL A 33 1.09 2.20 20.23
C VAL A 33 1.77 1.98 18.87
N ASN A 34 1.94 3.04 18.08
CA ASN A 34 2.55 2.97 16.75
C ASN A 34 4.01 2.54 16.80
N ALA A 35 4.76 2.94 17.83
CA ALA A 35 6.16 2.55 18.01
C ALA A 35 6.34 1.03 18.14
N LYS A 36 5.36 0.33 18.72
CA LYS A 36 5.36 -1.15 18.77
C LYS A 36 5.24 -1.81 17.40
N HIS A 37 4.79 -1.05 16.40
CA HIS A 37 4.66 -1.47 15.02
C HIS A 37 5.72 -0.86 14.10
N GLY A 38 6.74 -0.19 14.66
CA GLY A 38 7.83 0.44 13.90
C GLY A 38 7.52 1.83 13.34
N ASP A 39 6.40 2.44 13.74
CA ASP A 39 5.98 3.79 13.33
C ASP A 39 6.24 4.80 14.46
N ASP A 40 6.85 5.95 14.16
CA ASP A 40 7.27 6.96 15.15
C ASP A 40 6.26 8.13 15.33
N HIS A 41 5.16 8.13 14.57
CA HIS A 41 4.19 9.22 14.57
C HIS A 41 3.16 9.10 15.70
N GLY A 42 2.85 10.22 16.36
CA GLY A 42 1.73 10.33 17.30
C GLY A 42 0.47 10.95 16.72
N VAL A 43 0.43 11.22 15.41
CA VAL A 43 -0.68 11.96 14.81
C VAL A 43 -1.95 11.13 14.64
N ASN A 44 -3.09 11.75 14.95
CA ASN A 44 -4.40 11.20 14.62
C ASN A 44 -4.64 11.25 13.09
N LEU A 45 -4.65 10.08 12.43
CA LEU A 45 -4.76 9.98 10.96
C LEU A 45 -6.08 10.52 10.39
N THR A 46 -7.16 10.56 11.18
CA THR A 46 -8.44 11.17 10.76
C THR A 46 -8.31 12.69 10.70
N ARG A 47 -7.69 13.30 11.71
CA ARG A 47 -7.42 14.74 11.72
C ARG A 47 -6.39 15.13 10.65
N LEU A 48 -5.36 14.30 10.45
CA LEU A 48 -4.40 14.47 9.35
C LEU A 48 -5.10 14.54 7.98
N ARG A 49 -6.05 13.63 7.72
CA ARG A 49 -6.85 13.65 6.49
C ARG A 49 -7.76 14.87 6.38
N ALA A 50 -8.23 15.43 7.51
CA ALA A 50 -8.98 16.70 7.50
C ALA A 50 -8.10 17.88 7.06
N ILE A 51 -6.84 17.93 7.51
CA ILE A 51 -5.85 18.91 7.03
C ILE A 51 -5.62 18.73 5.53
N ALA A 52 -5.36 17.50 5.08
CA ALA A 52 -5.17 17.20 3.65
C ALA A 52 -6.39 17.63 2.80
N LYS A 53 -7.61 17.39 3.28
CA LYS A 53 -8.85 17.81 2.61
C LYS A 53 -8.94 19.33 2.47
N ARG A 54 -8.54 20.09 3.49
CA ARG A 54 -8.52 21.57 3.46
C ARG A 54 -7.45 22.08 2.50
N LEU A 55 -6.24 21.49 2.53
CA LEU A 55 -5.12 21.89 1.69
C LEU A 55 -5.32 21.54 0.21
N LYS A 56 -6.07 20.46 -0.09
CA LYS A 56 -6.21 19.87 -1.42
C LYS A 56 -4.84 19.48 -2.00
N THR A 57 -4.77 19.21 -3.31
CA THR A 57 -3.51 18.90 -3.98
C THR A 57 -2.60 20.12 -4.05
N GLN A 58 -1.40 20.02 -3.48
CA GLN A 58 -0.38 21.07 -3.36
C GLN A 58 1.02 20.47 -3.65
N PRO A 59 1.42 20.27 -4.93
CA PRO A 59 2.63 19.50 -5.27
C PRO A 59 3.93 20.09 -4.71
N ASP A 60 4.11 21.41 -4.77
CA ASP A 60 5.33 22.06 -4.27
C ASP A 60 5.41 22.04 -2.75
N LEU A 61 4.26 22.18 -2.07
CA LEU A 61 4.20 22.01 -0.62
C LEU A 61 4.48 20.56 -0.22
N ALA A 62 3.93 19.59 -0.95
CA ALA A 62 4.17 18.16 -0.72
C ALA A 62 5.67 17.83 -0.74
N ARG A 63 6.40 18.28 -1.76
CA ARG A 63 7.85 18.06 -1.85
C ARG A 63 8.62 18.69 -0.69
N ARG A 64 8.26 19.92 -0.30
CA ARG A 64 8.91 20.58 0.84
C ARG A 64 8.58 19.91 2.17
N LEU A 65 7.34 19.42 2.36
CA LEU A 65 6.96 18.62 3.53
C LEU A 65 7.66 17.27 3.56
N TRP A 66 7.91 16.67 2.40
CA TRP A 66 8.65 15.41 2.31
C TRP A 66 10.11 15.58 2.76
N ALA A 67 10.73 16.68 2.34
CA ALA A 67 12.11 17.03 2.66
C ALA A 67 12.37 17.37 4.14
N THR A 68 11.33 17.51 4.98
CA THR A 68 11.53 17.76 6.42
C THR A 68 11.96 16.50 7.18
N ASP A 69 11.86 15.32 6.57
CA ASP A 69 12.10 14.00 7.19
C ASP A 69 11.20 13.69 8.40
N ASP A 70 10.21 14.55 8.68
CA ASP A 70 9.20 14.31 9.71
C ASP A 70 8.11 13.37 9.19
N THR A 71 7.81 12.30 9.94
CA THR A 71 6.84 11.28 9.53
C THR A 71 5.44 11.85 9.32
N ALA A 72 4.95 12.76 10.17
CA ALA A 72 3.64 13.35 9.99
C ALA A 72 3.57 14.25 8.75
N ALA A 73 4.63 15.02 8.50
CA ALA A 73 4.78 15.84 7.30
C ALA A 73 4.86 14.99 6.02
N ARG A 74 5.59 13.86 6.04
CA ARG A 74 5.62 12.89 4.94
C ARG A 74 4.28 12.24 4.69
N LEU A 75 3.55 11.81 5.73
CA LEU A 75 2.20 11.28 5.57
C LEU A 75 1.25 12.31 4.97
N LEU A 76 1.33 13.58 5.38
CA LEU A 76 0.54 14.66 4.76
C LEU A 76 0.97 14.90 3.31
N SER A 77 2.28 14.90 3.03
CA SER A 77 2.83 15.05 1.68
C SER A 77 2.23 14.05 0.71
N LEU A 78 2.16 12.77 1.09
CA LEU A 78 1.57 11.71 0.27
C LEU A 78 0.07 11.93 -0.01
N LEU A 79 -0.67 12.58 0.90
CA LEU A 79 -2.09 12.90 0.72
C LEU A 79 -2.34 14.11 -0.18
N ILE A 80 -1.39 15.05 -0.25
CA ILE A 80 -1.55 16.31 -1.00
C ILE A 80 -0.67 16.40 -2.25
N CYS A 81 0.18 15.41 -2.50
CA CYS A 81 0.97 15.36 -3.73
C CYS A 81 0.08 15.14 -4.97
N ARG A 82 0.68 15.32 -6.15
CA ARG A 82 0.10 14.86 -7.42
C ARG A 82 0.88 13.62 -7.88
N PRO A 83 0.36 12.39 -7.71
CA PRO A 83 1.13 11.19 -8.00
C PRO A 83 1.74 11.15 -9.40
N LYS A 84 0.97 11.53 -10.42
CA LYS A 84 1.39 11.49 -11.83
C LYS A 84 2.47 12.52 -12.21
N SER A 85 2.82 13.45 -11.31
CA SER A 85 3.89 14.44 -11.57
C SER A 85 5.22 14.09 -10.90
N LEU A 86 5.30 12.93 -10.22
CA LEU A 86 6.54 12.43 -9.66
C LEU A 86 7.22 11.53 -10.68
N HIS A 87 8.50 11.76 -10.91
CA HIS A 87 9.30 10.95 -11.83
C HIS A 87 9.71 9.63 -11.19
N ARG A 88 10.08 8.65 -12.03
CA ARG A 88 10.58 7.34 -11.61
C ARG A 88 11.66 7.44 -10.51
N ASP A 89 12.72 8.19 -10.76
CA ASP A 89 13.88 8.28 -9.84
C ASP A 89 13.53 9.04 -8.55
N GLU A 90 12.59 10.00 -8.64
CA GLU A 90 12.03 10.68 -7.47
C GLU A 90 11.27 9.67 -6.59
N LEU A 91 10.47 8.77 -7.19
CA LEU A 91 9.75 7.73 -6.46
C LEU A 91 10.67 6.68 -5.84
N ASP A 92 11.75 6.28 -6.53
CA ASP A 92 12.76 5.38 -5.96
C ASP A 92 13.45 6.00 -4.75
N THR A 93 13.84 7.27 -4.87
CA THR A 93 14.42 8.04 -3.75
C THR A 93 13.44 8.12 -2.58
N MET A 94 12.18 8.49 -2.85
CA MET A 94 11.14 8.56 -1.81
C MET A 94 10.92 7.20 -1.14
N LEU A 95 10.97 6.09 -1.88
CA LEU A 95 10.79 4.75 -1.29
C LEU A 95 11.94 4.43 -0.32
N ARG A 96 13.18 4.72 -0.70
CA ARG A 96 14.37 4.49 0.15
C ARG A 96 14.40 5.43 1.37
N GLU A 97 13.79 6.60 1.25
CA GLU A 97 13.62 7.54 2.36
C GLU A 97 12.43 7.20 3.27
N ALA A 98 11.50 6.35 2.84
CA ALA A 98 10.30 5.96 3.59
C ALA A 98 10.61 4.93 4.69
N ARG A 99 11.32 5.36 5.73
CA ARG A 99 11.84 4.51 6.81
C ARG A 99 10.75 3.82 7.62
N THR A 100 9.63 4.49 7.86
CA THR A 100 8.55 3.96 8.70
C THR A 100 7.55 3.16 7.87
N PRO A 101 7.03 2.04 8.41
CA PRO A 101 6.03 1.20 7.73
C PRO A 101 4.86 2.01 7.16
N LYS A 102 4.30 2.96 7.92
CA LYS A 102 3.15 3.74 7.46
C LYS A 102 3.45 4.60 6.24
N VAL A 103 4.60 5.29 6.23
CA VAL A 103 4.99 6.15 5.11
C VAL A 103 5.24 5.30 3.88
N HIS A 104 5.96 4.19 4.03
CA HIS A 104 6.21 3.24 2.96
C HIS A 104 4.90 2.71 2.35
N ASP A 105 3.99 2.21 3.19
CA ASP A 105 2.71 1.65 2.75
C ASP A 105 1.84 2.69 2.02
N TRP A 106 1.76 3.92 2.56
CA TRP A 106 1.00 4.99 1.94
C TRP A 106 1.63 5.48 0.64
N LEU A 107 2.96 5.53 0.56
CA LEU A 107 3.67 5.90 -0.67
C LEU A 107 3.31 4.91 -1.78
N VAL A 108 3.45 3.61 -1.52
CA VAL A 108 3.10 2.60 -2.52
C VAL A 108 1.61 2.66 -2.87
N ALA A 109 0.73 2.64 -1.88
CA ALA A 109 -0.71 2.52 -2.09
C ALA A 109 -1.36 3.76 -2.72
N TYR A 110 -0.97 4.96 -2.30
CA TYR A 110 -1.63 6.20 -2.70
C TYR A 110 -0.96 6.89 -3.87
N VAL A 111 0.34 6.68 -4.04
CA VAL A 111 1.17 7.39 -5.03
C VAL A 111 1.64 6.45 -6.11
N VAL A 112 2.50 5.46 -5.79
CA VAL A 112 3.20 4.66 -6.81
C VAL A 112 2.22 3.85 -7.65
N LYS A 113 1.25 3.16 -7.04
CA LYS A 113 0.22 2.39 -7.77
C LYS A 113 -0.56 3.18 -8.82
N LYS A 114 -0.60 4.51 -8.71
CA LYS A 114 -1.34 5.41 -9.62
C LYS A 114 -0.42 6.15 -10.59
N ASN A 115 0.89 5.94 -10.50
CA ASN A 115 1.89 6.63 -11.30
C ASN A 115 2.18 5.86 -12.61
N PRO A 116 2.42 6.54 -13.74
CA PRO A 116 2.74 5.89 -15.02
C PRO A 116 4.00 5.01 -14.98
N HIS A 117 4.94 5.26 -14.06
CA HIS A 117 6.18 4.49 -13.90
C HIS A 117 6.01 3.22 -13.04
N ALA A 118 4.79 2.88 -12.59
CA ALA A 118 4.56 1.76 -11.67
C ALA A 118 5.08 0.41 -12.19
N GLU A 119 4.92 0.12 -13.48
CA GLU A 119 5.40 -1.16 -14.04
C GLU A 119 6.92 -1.24 -14.08
N GLU A 120 7.58 -0.14 -14.46
CA GLU A 120 9.04 -0.07 -14.48
C GLU A 120 9.62 -0.21 -13.07
N LEU A 121 9.02 0.48 -12.10
CA LEU A 121 9.40 0.39 -10.68
C LEU A 121 9.10 -1.00 -10.12
N ARG A 122 8.01 -1.65 -10.50
CA ARG A 122 7.69 -3.02 -10.09
C ARG A 122 8.82 -3.98 -10.47
N VAL A 123 9.26 -3.95 -11.74
CA VAL A 123 10.35 -4.81 -12.22
C VAL A 123 11.64 -4.52 -11.48
N ALA A 124 12.01 -3.23 -11.35
CA ALA A 124 13.24 -2.84 -10.68
C ALA A 124 13.24 -3.21 -9.19
N TRP A 125 12.15 -2.92 -8.48
CA TRP A 125 12.06 -3.14 -7.04
C TRP A 125 11.93 -4.61 -6.68
N THR A 126 11.18 -5.42 -7.43
CA THR A 126 11.09 -6.86 -7.13
C THR A 126 12.45 -7.57 -7.20
N ALA A 127 13.40 -7.05 -8.00
CA ALA A 127 14.76 -7.57 -8.10
C ALA A 127 15.77 -6.88 -7.17
N ASP A 128 15.34 -5.92 -6.34
CA ASP A 128 16.22 -5.16 -5.46
C ASP A 128 16.68 -6.05 -4.28
N PRO A 129 17.98 -6.03 -3.90
CA PRO A 129 18.48 -6.82 -2.78
C PRO A 129 17.98 -6.32 -1.42
N ASP A 130 17.49 -5.08 -1.31
CA ASP A 130 16.86 -4.60 -0.09
C ASP A 130 15.44 -5.18 0.05
N PRO A 131 15.16 -6.00 1.09
CA PRO A 131 13.85 -6.63 1.25
C PRO A 131 12.71 -5.63 1.46
N VAL A 132 13.00 -4.42 1.95
CA VAL A 132 12.00 -3.36 2.06
C VAL A 132 11.60 -2.87 0.68
N VAL A 133 12.57 -2.62 -0.20
CA VAL A 133 12.30 -2.21 -1.59
C VAL A 133 11.62 -3.35 -2.36
N ALA A 134 12.12 -4.58 -2.23
CA ALA A 134 11.49 -5.77 -2.81
C ALA A 134 10.03 -5.91 -2.40
N SER A 135 9.68 -5.62 -1.13
CA SER A 135 8.29 -5.68 -0.67
C SER A 135 7.37 -4.72 -1.41
N ALA A 136 7.87 -3.54 -1.81
CA ALA A 136 7.12 -2.60 -2.64
C ALA A 136 6.92 -3.15 -4.06
N GLY A 137 7.95 -3.76 -4.65
CA GLY A 137 7.86 -4.46 -5.93
C GLY A 137 6.80 -5.57 -5.92
N TRP A 138 6.78 -6.39 -4.86
CA TRP A 138 5.75 -7.42 -4.66
C TRP A 138 4.35 -6.82 -4.46
N ALA A 139 4.20 -5.71 -3.73
CA ALA A 139 2.92 -5.02 -3.59
C ALA A 139 2.38 -4.46 -4.92
N LEU A 140 3.25 -4.03 -5.82
CA LEU A 140 2.90 -3.64 -7.19
C LEU A 140 2.58 -4.86 -8.08
N THR A 141 3.29 -5.97 -7.88
CA THR A 141 3.00 -7.25 -8.55
C THR A 141 1.61 -7.76 -8.20
N THR A 142 1.25 -7.75 -6.92
CA THR A 142 -0.11 -8.08 -6.46
C THR A 142 -1.18 -7.21 -7.10
N GLU A 143 -0.94 -5.89 -7.24
CA GLU A 143 -1.87 -4.99 -7.93
C GLU A 143 -2.07 -5.40 -9.39
N ARG A 144 -0.98 -5.74 -10.09
CA ARG A 144 -1.02 -6.14 -11.49
C ARG A 144 -1.70 -7.50 -11.68
N VAL A 145 -1.43 -8.49 -10.82
CA VAL A 145 -2.12 -9.79 -10.80
C VAL A 145 -3.64 -9.62 -10.75
N THR A 146 -4.13 -8.69 -9.94
CA THR A 146 -5.58 -8.48 -9.77
C THR A 146 -6.20 -7.61 -10.86
N ARG A 147 -5.49 -6.60 -11.38
CA ARG A 147 -6.10 -5.62 -12.31
C ARG A 147 -5.78 -5.83 -13.77
N ASN A 148 -4.55 -6.24 -14.10
CA ASN A 148 -4.08 -6.36 -15.47
C ASN A 148 -3.01 -7.48 -15.57
N PRO A 149 -3.42 -8.75 -15.41
CA PRO A 149 -2.50 -9.88 -15.34
C PRO A 149 -1.86 -10.24 -16.69
N ALA A 150 -2.35 -9.67 -17.80
CA ALA A 150 -1.84 -9.98 -19.13
C ALA A 150 -0.31 -9.75 -19.20
N GLY A 151 0.41 -10.76 -19.70
CA GLY A 151 1.87 -10.75 -19.81
C GLY A 151 2.62 -10.96 -18.49
N LEU A 152 1.96 -11.34 -17.39
CA LEU A 152 2.63 -11.89 -16.21
C LEU A 152 2.82 -13.40 -16.36
N ASP A 153 3.96 -13.90 -15.91
CA ASP A 153 4.21 -15.33 -15.74
C ASP A 153 3.81 -15.75 -14.31
N LEU A 154 2.52 -16.06 -14.13
CA LEU A 154 1.98 -16.46 -12.82
C LEU A 154 2.60 -17.78 -12.31
N PRO A 155 2.85 -18.81 -13.14
CA PRO A 155 3.65 -19.96 -12.72
C PRO A 155 5.01 -19.59 -12.13
N ALA A 156 5.80 -18.75 -12.80
CA ALA A 156 7.11 -18.34 -12.30
C ALA A 156 7.02 -17.55 -11.00
N LEU A 157 5.98 -16.71 -10.83
CA LEU A 157 5.73 -16.02 -9.56
C LEU A 157 5.45 -17.00 -8.42
N LEU A 158 4.66 -18.06 -8.67
CA LEU A 158 4.38 -19.09 -7.67
C LEU A 158 5.64 -19.89 -7.31
N ASP A 159 6.51 -20.18 -8.28
CA ASP A 159 7.78 -20.85 -8.04
C ASP A 159 8.76 -19.99 -7.22
N THR A 160 8.78 -18.67 -7.48
CA THR A 160 9.55 -17.70 -6.68
C THR A 160 9.01 -17.64 -5.24
N VAL A 161 7.69 -17.55 -5.06
CA VAL A 161 7.07 -17.57 -3.74
C VAL A 161 7.41 -18.85 -2.99
N GLU A 162 7.31 -20.01 -3.66
CA GLU A 162 7.60 -21.29 -3.03
C GLU A 162 9.04 -21.38 -2.52
N SER A 163 9.99 -20.89 -3.31
CA SER A 163 11.42 -21.02 -3.02
C SER A 163 11.94 -19.98 -2.02
N GLU A 164 11.38 -18.78 -1.99
CA GLU A 164 11.97 -17.65 -1.25
C GLU A 164 11.15 -17.15 -0.05
N MET A 165 9.82 -17.32 -0.04
CA MET A 165 8.95 -16.61 0.91
C MET A 165 9.19 -16.99 2.38
N SER A 166 9.53 -18.26 2.66
CA SER A 166 9.75 -18.73 4.03
C SER A 166 10.93 -18.06 4.72
N ASP A 167 11.97 -17.73 3.95
CA ASP A 167 13.21 -17.13 4.45
C ASP A 167 13.22 -15.59 4.33
N ALA A 168 12.20 -15.03 3.67
CA ALA A 168 12.06 -13.59 3.50
C ALA A 168 11.74 -12.87 4.84
N PRO A 169 12.28 -11.66 5.08
CA PRO A 169 11.91 -10.86 6.24
C PRO A 169 10.42 -10.51 6.26
N ASP A 170 9.85 -10.29 7.45
CA ASP A 170 8.41 -10.14 7.70
C ASP A 170 7.64 -9.32 6.67
N ARG A 171 8.16 -8.13 6.29
CA ARG A 171 7.47 -7.26 5.32
C ARG A 171 7.44 -7.85 3.92
N LEU A 172 8.57 -8.41 3.46
CA LEU A 172 8.66 -9.06 2.15
C LEU A 172 7.81 -10.34 2.14
N GLN A 173 7.92 -11.15 3.20
CA GLN A 173 7.10 -12.34 3.39
C GLN A 173 5.60 -12.02 3.33
N TRP A 174 5.17 -10.94 3.99
CA TRP A 174 3.78 -10.48 3.92
C TRP A 174 3.35 -10.10 2.49
N ALA A 175 4.20 -9.35 1.78
CA ALA A 175 3.91 -8.93 0.40
C ALA A 175 3.82 -10.12 -0.57
N MET A 176 4.71 -11.10 -0.44
CA MET A 176 4.70 -12.35 -1.21
C MET A 176 3.47 -13.20 -0.88
N ASN A 177 3.12 -13.36 0.40
CA ASN A 177 1.93 -14.10 0.83
C ASN A 177 0.65 -13.46 0.29
N HIS A 178 0.58 -12.13 0.27
CA HIS A 178 -0.53 -11.42 -0.34
C HIS A 178 -0.62 -11.68 -1.85
N CYS A 179 0.52 -11.70 -2.56
CA CYS A 179 0.56 -12.04 -3.98
C CYS A 179 0.06 -13.46 -4.24
N LEU A 180 0.56 -14.44 -3.47
CA LEU A 180 0.12 -15.83 -3.49
C LEU A 180 -1.41 -15.96 -3.32
N ALA A 181 -1.95 -15.27 -2.30
CA ALA A 181 -3.38 -15.27 -2.04
C ALA A 181 -4.17 -14.67 -3.21
N ARG A 182 -3.72 -13.54 -3.79
CA ARG A 182 -4.41 -12.94 -4.96
C ARG A 182 -4.33 -13.82 -6.21
N ILE A 183 -3.21 -14.49 -6.46
CA ILE A 183 -3.12 -15.47 -7.55
C ILE A 183 -4.17 -16.57 -7.34
N GLY A 184 -4.25 -17.16 -6.14
CA GLY A 184 -5.21 -18.23 -5.85
C GLY A 184 -6.68 -17.78 -5.86
N ILE A 185 -6.97 -16.53 -5.51
CA ILE A 185 -8.33 -15.97 -5.54
C ILE A 185 -8.76 -15.69 -6.98
N ASP A 186 -7.95 -14.92 -7.72
CA ASP A 186 -8.35 -14.31 -9.00
C ASP A 186 -8.15 -15.22 -10.21
N HIS A 187 -7.28 -16.23 -10.11
CA HIS A 187 -6.89 -17.10 -11.24
C HIS A 187 -7.22 -18.56 -10.93
N PRO A 188 -8.46 -19.02 -11.22
CA PRO A 188 -8.92 -20.37 -10.88
C PRO A 188 -8.00 -21.50 -11.33
N GLU A 189 -7.37 -21.37 -12.50
CA GLU A 189 -6.43 -22.30 -13.09
C GLU A 189 -5.15 -22.47 -12.25
N HIS A 190 -4.75 -21.45 -11.49
CA HIS A 190 -3.58 -21.46 -10.62
C HIS A 190 -3.92 -21.72 -9.16
N ARG A 191 -5.21 -21.72 -8.79
CA ARG A 191 -5.67 -21.90 -7.41
C ARG A 191 -5.17 -23.17 -6.74
N PRO A 192 -5.24 -24.38 -7.36
CA PRO A 192 -4.73 -25.59 -6.71
C PRO A 192 -3.24 -25.47 -6.37
N ARG A 193 -2.45 -24.85 -7.25
CA ARG A 193 -1.02 -24.61 -7.04
C ARG A 193 -0.79 -23.64 -5.89
N ALA A 194 -1.51 -22.52 -5.86
CA ALA A 194 -1.39 -21.51 -4.80
C ALA A 194 -1.73 -22.07 -3.41
N LEU A 195 -2.80 -22.89 -3.31
CA LEU A 195 -3.17 -23.57 -2.07
C LEU A 195 -2.05 -24.51 -1.60
N ALA A 196 -1.52 -25.35 -2.50
CA ALA A 196 -0.46 -26.29 -2.17
C ALA A 196 0.84 -25.60 -1.71
N VAL A 197 1.19 -24.45 -2.30
CA VAL A 197 2.33 -23.63 -1.83
C VAL A 197 2.05 -23.09 -0.44
N GLY A 198 0.88 -22.47 -0.22
CA GLY A 198 0.52 -21.90 1.09
C GLY A 198 0.49 -22.94 2.21
N GLU A 199 -0.04 -24.14 1.94
CA GLU A 199 -0.05 -25.25 2.89
C GLU A 199 1.35 -25.76 3.25
N ARG A 200 2.23 -25.84 2.26
CA ARG A 200 3.61 -26.30 2.44
C ARG A 200 4.43 -25.33 3.26
N LEU A 201 4.32 -24.03 2.98
CA LEU A 201 5.13 -23.01 3.64
C LEU A 201 4.58 -22.64 5.02
N GLY A 202 3.26 -22.71 5.24
CA GLY A 202 2.67 -22.43 6.55
C GLY A 202 2.82 -20.99 7.04
N VAL A 203 3.23 -20.07 6.17
CA VAL A 203 3.46 -18.64 6.48
C VAL A 203 2.16 -18.00 6.99
N LEU A 204 2.24 -17.32 8.15
CA LEU A 204 1.11 -16.66 8.84
C LEU A 204 -0.03 -17.59 9.29
N LYS A 205 0.19 -18.91 9.35
CA LYS A 205 -0.83 -19.89 9.79
C LYS A 205 -1.39 -19.59 11.18
N ASP A 206 -0.52 -19.21 12.11
CA ASP A 206 -0.89 -18.93 13.51
C ASP A 206 -1.11 -17.43 13.79
N TYR A 207 -1.26 -16.61 12.74
CA TYR A 207 -1.42 -15.17 12.91
C TYR A 207 -2.72 -14.85 13.68
N PRO A 208 -2.66 -14.07 14.78
CA PRO A 208 -3.84 -13.73 15.57
C PRO A 208 -4.90 -13.02 14.73
N THR A 209 -6.03 -13.69 14.50
CA THR A 209 -7.13 -13.17 13.68
C THR A 209 -8.36 -12.96 14.58
N PRO A 210 -8.79 -11.70 14.80
CA PRO A 210 -9.98 -11.41 15.59
C PRO A 210 -11.25 -12.06 15.00
N PRO A 211 -12.27 -12.35 15.83
CA PRO A 211 -13.54 -12.87 15.35
C PRO A 211 -14.15 -12.01 14.22
N GLY A 212 -14.61 -12.66 13.15
CA GLY A 212 -15.21 -12.00 11.98
C GLY A 212 -14.23 -11.47 10.95
N CYS A 213 -12.92 -11.51 11.21
CA CYS A 213 -11.89 -11.19 10.22
C CYS A 213 -11.44 -12.46 9.46
N THR A 214 -11.00 -12.29 8.21
CA THR A 214 -10.40 -13.37 7.42
C THR A 214 -8.92 -13.48 7.78
N SER A 215 -8.45 -14.70 8.09
CA SER A 215 -7.04 -14.95 8.40
C SER A 215 -6.14 -14.58 7.21
N PRO A 216 -4.95 -13.99 7.44
CA PRO A 216 -4.00 -13.71 6.37
C PRO A 216 -3.25 -14.96 5.87
N TYR A 217 -3.44 -16.12 6.50
CA TYR A 217 -2.90 -17.40 6.01
C TYR A 217 -3.47 -17.71 4.63
N ALA A 218 -2.62 -17.77 3.60
CA ALA A 218 -3.05 -17.81 2.20
C ALA A 218 -4.12 -18.89 1.90
N PRO A 219 -4.00 -20.16 2.33
CA PRO A 219 -5.04 -21.16 2.06
C PRO A 219 -6.40 -20.83 2.67
N ALA A 220 -6.43 -20.35 3.93
CA ALA A 220 -7.67 -19.93 4.57
C ALA A 220 -8.26 -18.69 3.89
N TRP A 221 -7.40 -17.73 3.52
CA TRP A 221 -7.81 -16.51 2.84
C TRP A 221 -8.41 -16.81 1.46
N ILE A 222 -7.71 -17.59 0.64
CA ILE A 222 -8.15 -17.98 -0.71
C ILE A 222 -9.52 -18.65 -0.62
N THR A 223 -9.64 -19.67 0.24
CA THR A 223 -10.88 -20.45 0.39
C THR A 223 -12.06 -19.57 0.79
N GLU A 224 -11.85 -18.67 1.76
CA GLU A 224 -12.93 -17.80 2.25
C GLU A 224 -13.39 -16.77 1.21
N ILE A 225 -12.47 -16.15 0.47
CA ILE A 225 -12.84 -15.15 -0.54
C ILE A 225 -13.52 -15.80 -1.74
N VAL A 226 -13.03 -16.96 -2.19
CA VAL A 226 -13.65 -17.71 -3.29
C VAL A 226 -15.07 -18.14 -2.92
N ARG A 227 -15.29 -18.63 -1.68
CA ARG A 227 -16.63 -18.96 -1.18
C ARG A 227 -17.57 -17.76 -1.25
N ARG A 228 -17.15 -16.59 -0.72
CA ARG A 228 -17.96 -15.36 -0.78
C ARG A 228 -18.30 -14.94 -2.21
N GLN A 229 -17.32 -15.01 -3.13
CA GLN A 229 -17.54 -14.68 -4.54
C GLN A 229 -18.57 -15.60 -5.21
N GLN A 230 -18.57 -16.90 -4.88
CA GLN A 230 -19.54 -17.87 -5.38
C GLN A 230 -20.94 -17.62 -4.82
N GLU A 231 -21.06 -17.29 -3.53
CA GLU A 231 -22.33 -16.91 -2.90
C GLU A 231 -22.92 -15.65 -3.53
N ASP A 232 -22.09 -14.62 -3.71
CA ASP A 232 -22.48 -13.37 -4.37
C ASP A 232 -22.93 -13.60 -5.82
N ALA A 233 -22.24 -14.47 -6.56
CA ALA A 233 -22.60 -14.83 -7.93
C ALA A 233 -23.95 -15.57 -7.97
N THR A 234 -24.16 -16.50 -7.03
CA THR A 234 -25.41 -17.27 -6.91
C THR A 234 -26.58 -16.34 -6.58
N ALA A 235 -26.42 -15.45 -5.58
CA ALA A 235 -27.43 -14.49 -5.17
C ALA A 235 -27.84 -13.53 -6.31
N LYS A 236 -26.90 -13.14 -7.18
CA LYS A 236 -27.17 -12.31 -8.36
C LYS A 236 -27.87 -13.06 -9.49
N SER A 237 -27.73 -14.38 -9.55
CA SER A 237 -28.32 -15.23 -10.59
C SER A 237 -29.75 -15.71 -10.28
N SER A 238 -30.19 -15.60 -9.02
CA SER A 238 -31.55 -15.98 -8.59
C SER A 238 -32.62 -15.02 -9.15
N PRO A 239 -33.69 -15.52 -9.79
CA PRO A 239 -34.77 -14.66 -10.27
C PRO A 239 -35.48 -13.97 -9.10
N LYS A 240 -35.77 -12.66 -9.24
CA LYS A 240 -36.62 -11.94 -8.28
C LYS A 240 -38.01 -12.61 -8.26
N PRO A 241 -38.62 -12.82 -7.07
CA PRO A 241 -39.99 -13.33 -7.00
C PRO A 241 -40.91 -12.39 -7.78
N SER A 242 -41.75 -12.98 -8.65
CA SER A 242 -42.76 -12.26 -9.41
C SER A 242 -43.78 -11.65 -8.46
N PRO A 243 -44.27 -10.42 -8.68
CA PRO A 243 -45.31 -9.79 -7.85
C PRO A 243 -46.69 -10.47 -7.91
N ALA A 244 -46.82 -11.66 -8.50
CA ALA A 244 -48.09 -12.33 -8.73
C ALA A 244 -48.50 -13.34 -7.62
N ASP A 245 -47.69 -13.54 -6.58
CA ASP A 245 -47.97 -14.48 -5.48
C ASP A 245 -48.10 -13.79 -4.11
N ALA A 246 -48.66 -12.57 -4.06
CA ALA A 246 -49.03 -11.87 -2.82
C ALA A 246 -50.53 -11.56 -2.78
#